data_AF-A0A9D8SAD6-F1
#
_entry.id   AF-A0A9D8SAD6-F1
#
_cell.length_a   1.000
_cell.length_b   1.000
_cell.length_c   1.000
_cell.angle_alpha   90.00
_cell.angle_beta   90.00
_cell.angle_gamma   90.00
#
_symmetry.space_group_name_H-M   'P 1'
#
loop_
_entity.id
_entity.type
_entity.pdbx_description
1 polymer ?
#
loop_
_entity_poly.entity_id
_entity_poly.type
_entity_poly.pdbx_seq_one_letter_code
_entity_poly.pdbx_strand_id
1 'polypeptide(L)'
;MKNKPFIRNLIAVLGITVSIAVIVLSVLQIFGVWQDALYLIIPLLVLNQLGLAYGQWEHNRKIAWFSICASAVIFICYIVVLFIK
;
A
#
# COMPACT_ATOMS: atom_id res chain seq x y z
N MET A 1 18.82 21.32 0.44
CA MET A 1 17.89 20.57 -0.45
C MET A 1 18.66 19.58 -1.36
N LYS A 2 19.35 18.56 -0.82
CA LYS A 2 20.28 17.70 -1.60
C LYS A 2 19.97 16.18 -1.57
N ASN A 3 18.88 15.77 -0.90
CA ASN A 3 18.54 14.34 -0.70
C ASN A 3 17.28 13.86 -1.44
N LYS A 4 16.71 14.65 -2.37
CA LYS A 4 15.51 14.25 -3.13
C LYS A 4 15.65 12.95 -3.96
N PRO A 5 16.78 12.64 -4.63
CA PRO A 5 16.82 11.45 -5.50
C PRO A 5 16.99 10.14 -4.71
N PHE A 6 17.73 10.17 -3.60
CA PHE A 6 18.02 8.98 -2.81
C PHE A 6 16.77 8.47 -2.08
N ILE A 7 16.01 9.37 -1.45
CA ILE A 7 14.76 9.04 -0.77
C ILE A 7 13.74 8.47 -1.76
N ARG A 8 13.65 9.03 -2.97
CA ARG A 8 12.74 8.54 -4.01
C ARG A 8 13.11 7.14 -4.51
N ASN A 9 14.40 6.84 -4.67
CA ASN A 9 14.86 5.49 -5.02
C ASN A 9 14.61 4.49 -3.88
N LEU A 10 14.82 4.90 -2.63
CA LEU A 10 14.53 4.07 -1.45
C LEU A 10 13.03 3.74 -1.34
N ILE A 11 12.16 4.73 -1.50
CA ILE A 11 10.71 4.53 -1.52
C ILE A 11 10.30 3.61 -2.68
N ALA A 12 10.93 3.74 -3.85
CA ALA A 12 10.66 2.87 -4.99
C ALA A 12 11.06 1.41 -4.71
N VAL A 13 12.26 1.17 -4.16
CA VAL A 13 12.73 -0.19 -3.81
C VAL A 13 11.89 -0.79 -2.69
N LEU A 14 11.55 0.00 -1.66
CA LEU A 14 10.63 -0.41 -0.60
C LEU A 14 9.25 -0.74 -1.18
N GLY A 15 8.72 0.09 -2.08
CA GLY A 15 7.43 -0.15 -2.71
C GLY A 15 7.39 -1.43 -3.56
N ILE A 16 8.46 -1.71 -4.32
CA ILE A 16 8.61 -2.97 -5.06
C ILE A 16 8.62 -4.17 -4.11
N THR A 17 9.40 -4.08 -3.02
CA THR A 17 9.51 -5.14 -2.02
C THR A 17 8.16 -5.40 -1.35
N VAL A 18 7.44 -4.34 -0.98
CA VAL A 18 6.10 -4.42 -0.40
C VAL A 18 5.09 -5.00 -1.39
N SER A 19 5.14 -4.61 -2.67
CA SER A 19 4.30 -5.19 -3.71
C SER A 19 4.53 -6.70 -3.87
N ILE A 20 5.78 -7.16 -3.86
CA ILE A 20 6.10 -8.60 -3.92
C ILE A 20 5.56 -9.31 -2.66
N ALA A 21 5.76 -8.72 -1.48
CA ALA A 21 5.24 -9.26 -0.23
C ALA A 21 3.71 -9.39 -0.24
N VAL A 22 2.99 -8.38 -0.75
CA VAL A 22 1.53 -8.40 -0.91
C VAL A 22 1.08 -9.52 -1.83
N ILE A 23 1.78 -9.74 -2.95
CA ILE A 23 1.44 -10.83 -3.89
C ILE A 23 1.60 -12.19 -3.20
N VAL A 24 2.73 -12.42 -2.53
CA VAL A 24 3.00 -13.68 -1.83
C VAL A 24 1.96 -13.93 -0.73
N LEU A 25 1.67 -12.91 0.09
CA LEU A 25 0.67 -13.01 1.15
C LEU A 25 -0.75 -13.24 0.59
N SER A 26 -1.09 -12.61 -0.53
CA SER A 26 -2.38 -12.79 -1.20
C SER A 26 -2.53 -14.20 -1.77
N VAL A 27 -1.44 -14.79 -2.28
CA VAL A 27 -1.42 -16.20 -2.70
C VAL A 27 -1.62 -17.11 -1.47
N LEU A 28 -0.92 -16.89 -0.36
CA LEU A 28 -1.13 -17.66 0.87
C LEU A 28 -2.58 -17.58 1.39
N GLN A 29 -3.21 -16.41 1.25
CA GLN A 29 -4.62 -16.20 1.60
C GLN A 29 -5.55 -17.06 0.72
N ILE A 30 -5.37 -17.04 -0.60
CA ILE A 30 -6.20 -17.79 -1.56
C ILE A 30 -6.07 -19.30 -1.36
N PHE A 31 -4.85 -19.78 -1.08
CA PHE A 31 -4.61 -21.18 -0.76
C PHE A 31 -5.10 -21.58 0.65
N GLY A 32 -5.63 -20.64 1.43
CA GLY A 32 -6.17 -20.89 2.77
C GLY A 32 -5.12 -21.26 3.82
N VAL A 33 -3.83 -21.15 3.49
CA VAL A 33 -2.71 -21.48 4.38
C VAL A 33 -2.63 -20.48 5.53
N TRP A 34 -2.95 -19.21 5.27
CA TRP A 34 -2.94 -18.17 6.29
C TRP A 34 -4.09 -17.19 6.11
N GLN A 35 -5.22 -17.47 6.77
CA GLN A 35 -6.45 -16.67 6.70
C GLN A 35 -6.32 -15.27 7.32
N ASP A 36 -5.33 -15.07 8.20
CA ASP A 36 -5.05 -13.79 8.84
C ASP A 36 -4.03 -12.94 8.08
N ALA A 37 -3.51 -13.42 6.94
CA ALA A 37 -2.59 -12.64 6.11
C ALA A 37 -3.22 -11.33 5.61
N LEU A 38 -4.55 -11.27 5.44
CA LEU A 38 -5.31 -10.06 5.10
C LEU A 38 -5.05 -8.91 6.06
N TYR A 39 -4.88 -9.19 7.35
CA TYR A 39 -4.58 -8.17 8.36
C TYR A 39 -3.20 -7.52 8.19
N LEU A 40 -2.26 -8.23 7.58
CA LEU A 40 -0.96 -7.69 7.21
C LEU A 40 -0.97 -7.07 5.81
N ILE A 41 -1.65 -7.69 4.83
CA ILE A 41 -1.71 -7.24 3.44
C ILE A 41 -2.30 -5.84 3.33
N ILE A 42 -3.44 -5.59 3.97
CA ILE A 42 -4.19 -4.35 3.78
C ILE A 42 -3.43 -3.11 4.28
N PRO A 43 -2.86 -3.05 5.50
CA PRO A 43 -2.07 -1.91 5.93
C PRO A 43 -0.79 -1.73 5.09
N LEU A 44 -0.13 -2.82 4.69
CA LEU A 44 1.03 -2.74 3.78
C LEU A 44 0.67 -2.15 2.41
N LEU A 45 -0.47 -2.54 1.86
CA LEU A 45 -0.98 -2.03 0.60
C LEU A 45 -1.31 -0.53 0.70
N VAL A 46 -1.99 -0.11 1.76
CA VAL A 46 -2.30 1.29 2.07
C VAL A 46 -1.02 2.14 2.18
N LEU A 47 -0.03 1.67 2.93
CA LEU A 47 1.26 2.38 3.08
C LEU A 47 1.99 2.52 1.75
N ASN A 48 1.99 1.48 0.92
CA ASN A 48 2.60 1.51 -0.41
C ASN A 48 1.89 2.52 -1.33
N GLN A 49 0.55 2.53 -1.32
CA GLN A 49 -0.27 3.45 -2.11
C GLN A 49 0.00 4.92 -1.73
N LEU A 50 0.17 5.21 -0.43
CA LEU A 50 0.50 6.54 0.07
C LEU A 50 1.91 6.97 -0.34
N GLY A 51 2.88 6.05 -0.29
CA GLY A 51 4.25 6.30 -0.77
C GLY A 51 4.29 6.63 -2.27
N LEU A 52 3.54 5.87 -3.09
CA LEU A 52 3.37 6.13 -4.51
C LEU A 52 2.67 7.47 -4.77
N ALA A 53 1.60 7.78 -4.03
CA ALA A 53 0.89 9.06 -4.15
C ALA A 53 1.80 10.24 -3.80
N TYR A 54 2.64 10.12 -2.77
CA TYR A 54 3.62 11.15 -2.41
C TYR A 54 4.66 11.37 -3.51
N GLY A 55 5.17 10.29 -4.11
CA GLY A 55 6.10 10.37 -5.23
C GLY A 55 5.48 10.97 -6.51
N GLN A 56 4.19 10.73 -6.74
CA GLN A 56 3.45 11.27 -7.88
C GLN A 56 2.87 12.67 -7.63
N TRP A 57 2.87 13.16 -6.39
CA TRP A 57 2.30 14.46 -6.02
C TRP A 57 2.94 15.64 -6.78
N GLU A 58 4.26 15.56 -7.05
CA GLU A 58 4.99 16.58 -7.80
C GLU A 58 4.69 16.54 -9.31
N HIS A 59 4.28 15.38 -9.86
CA HIS A 59 4.09 15.18 -11.29
C HIS A 59 2.62 15.26 -11.74
N ASN A 60 1.70 14.69 -10.94
CA ASN A 60 0.27 14.66 -11.26
C ASN A 60 -0.58 14.65 -9.99
N ARG A 61 -0.90 15.87 -9.50
CA ARG A 61 -1.72 16.06 -8.28
C ARG A 61 -3.08 15.37 -8.33
N LYS A 62 -3.72 15.30 -9.50
CA LYS A 62 -5.05 14.65 -9.66
C LYS A 62 -4.99 13.15 -9.37
N ILE A 63 -3.97 12.48 -9.89
CA ILE A 63 -3.76 11.04 -9.70
C ILE A 63 -3.36 10.75 -8.26
N ALA A 64 -2.51 11.60 -7.68
CA ALA A 64 -2.11 11.48 -6.29
C ALA A 64 -3.31 11.62 -5.32
N TRP A 65 -4.21 12.57 -5.57
CA TRP A 65 -5.44 12.73 -4.79
C TRP A 65 -6.35 11.51 -4.90
N PHE A 66 -6.55 10.98 -6.12
CA PHE A 66 -7.31 9.76 -6.34
C PHE A 66 -6.71 8.56 -5.59
N SER A 67 -5.39 8.41 -5.62
CA SER A 67 -4.68 7.34 -4.92
C SER A 67 -4.83 7.42 -3.39
N ILE A 68 -4.77 8.63 -2.82
CA ILE A 68 -5.02 8.84 -1.37
C ILE A 68 -6.46 8.51 -1.03
N CYS A 69 -7.42 8.93 -1.86
CA CYS A 69 -8.84 8.67 -1.63
C CYS A 69 -9.14 7.16 -1.70
N ALA A 70 -8.59 6.45 -2.69
CA ALA A 70 -8.69 5.00 -2.80
C ALA A 70 -8.08 4.29 -1.57
N SER A 71 -6.90 4.76 -1.13
CA SER A 71 -6.24 4.23 0.06
C SER A 71 -7.08 4.42 1.33
N ALA A 72 -7.75 5.57 1.48
CA ALA A 72 -8.64 5.84 2.61
C ALA A 72 -9.86 4.90 2.61
N VAL A 73 -10.48 4.66 1.45
CA VAL A 73 -11.60 3.72 1.31
C VAL A 73 -11.19 2.30 1.68
N ILE A 74 -10.03 1.84 1.19
CA ILE A 74 -9.50 0.50 1.52
C ILE A 74 -9.25 0.38 3.03
N PHE A 75 -8.72 1.42 3.67
CA PHE A 75 -8.48 1.45 5.11
C PHE A 75 -9.77 1.44 5.93
N ILE A 76 -10.82 2.14 5.47
CA ILE A 76 -12.14 2.10 6.12
C ILE A 76 -12.75 0.70 5.98
N CYS A 77 -12.73 0.11 4.78
CA CYS A 77 -13.19 -1.26 4.56
C CYS A 77 -12.44 -2.26 5.44
N TYR A 78 -11.14 -2.07 5.63
CA TYR A 78 -10.34 -2.89 6.54
C TYR A 78 -10.82 -2.83 7.98
N ILE A 79 -11.05 -1.63 8.51
CA ILE A 79 -11.58 -1.44 9.87
C ILE A 79 -12.93 -2.13 10.00
N VAL A 80 -13.82 -1.96 9.02
CA VAL A 80 -15.13 -2.61 9.02
C VAL A 80 -15.01 -4.13 9.08
N VAL A 81 -14.12 -4.74 8.30
CA VAL A 81 -13.86 -6.19 8.35
C VAL A 81 -13.26 -6.63 9.69
N LEU A 82 -12.40 -5.81 10.31
CA LEU A 82 -11.80 -6.08 11.61
C LEU A 82 -12.83 -6.08 12.75
N PHE A 83 -13.87 -5.24 12.65
CA PHE A 83 -14.93 -5.12 13.67
C PHE A 83 -16.13 -6.06 13.46
N ILE A 84 -16.34 -6.56 12.24
CA ILE A 84 -17.43 -7.51 11.91
C ILE A 84 -17.04 -8.97 12.20
N LYS A 85 -15.74 -9.28 12.18
CA LYS A 85 -15.21 -10.61 12.49
C LYS A 85 -14.96 -10.78 13.98
#